data_AF-A0A1V9X913-F1
#
_entry.id   AF-A0A1V9X913-F1
#
_cell.length_a   1.000
_cell.length_b   1.000
_cell.length_c   1.000
_cell.angle_alpha   90.00
_cell.angle_beta   90.00
_cell.angle_gamma   90.00
#
_symmetry.space_group_name_H-M   'P 1'
#
loop_
_entity.id
_entity.type
_entity.pdbx_description
1 polymer ?
#
loop_
_entity_poly.entity_id
_entity_poly.type
_entity_poly.pdbx_seq_one_letter_code
_entity_poly.pdbx_strand_id
1 'polypeptide(L)'
;MALGVHSGENKLALLLLQNLIRYRVVDAESRAEGALLLGALLYSWQFPHFNALSWNLRPDYSRAGYRMMSVTDPDLCRRVALRHSIIITALCLASPWTGAVSWIFAADTLPLNLYLVWCSYQFYEKADSQSSRKLFRLSLIHLPALILLMIFGKQHPKPALMRPETRPADRPLAGATAAVIL
;
A
#
# COMPACT_ATOMS: atom_id res chain seq x y z
N MET A 1 4.61 -51.51 25.47
CA MET A 1 3.78 -50.28 25.56
C MET A 1 4.65 -49.07 25.21
N ALA A 2 5.05 -48.91 23.94
CA ALA A 2 5.97 -47.84 23.50
C ALA A 2 5.72 -47.35 22.06
N LEU A 3 4.50 -47.52 21.54
CA LEU A 3 4.14 -47.15 20.15
C LEU A 3 3.27 -45.88 20.05
N GLY A 4 2.91 -45.25 21.17
CA GLY A 4 2.00 -44.10 21.19
C GLY A 4 2.68 -42.72 21.17
N VAL A 5 3.94 -42.61 21.61
CA VAL A 5 4.64 -41.31 21.77
C VAL A 5 5.13 -40.77 20.42
N HIS A 6 5.64 -41.65 19.55
CA HIS A 6 6.23 -41.25 18.26
C HIS A 6 5.20 -40.68 17.27
N SER A 7 3.92 -41.08 17.38
CA SER A 7 2.84 -40.59 16.52
C SER A 7 2.40 -39.15 16.86
N GLY A 8 2.59 -38.69 18.10
CA GLY A 8 2.20 -37.36 18.55
C GLY A 8 3.19 -36.28 18.12
N GLU A 9 4.49 -36.56 18.22
CA GLU A 9 5.57 -35.65 17.82
C GLU A 9 5.56 -35.37 16.31
N ASN A 10 5.30 -36.40 15.49
CA ASN A 10 5.17 -36.25 14.05
C ASN A 10 3.95 -35.39 13.66
N LYS A 11 2.83 -35.47 14.41
CA LYS A 11 1.67 -34.59 14.20
C LYS A 11 1.97 -33.14 14.59
N LEU A 12 2.69 -32.93 15.69
CA LEU A 12 3.08 -31.58 16.12
C LEU A 12 4.03 -30.93 15.12
N ALA A 13 5.04 -31.67 14.65
CA ALA A 13 5.96 -31.23 13.62
C ALA A 13 5.24 -30.88 12.30
N LEU A 14 4.27 -31.70 11.88
CA LEU A 14 3.44 -31.43 10.71
C LEU A 14 2.55 -30.18 10.89
N LEU A 15 1.96 -29.99 12.08
CA LEU A 15 1.17 -28.79 12.37
C LEU A 15 2.03 -27.52 12.39
N LEU A 16 3.24 -27.58 12.95
CA LEU A 16 4.19 -26.47 12.94
C LEU A 16 4.64 -26.13 11.52
N LEU A 17 4.95 -27.15 10.70
CA LEU A 17 5.28 -26.96 9.28
C LEU A 17 4.11 -26.35 8.50
N GLN A 18 2.89 -26.83 8.71
CA GLN A 18 1.69 -26.26 8.06
C GLN A 18 1.46 -24.81 8.47
N ASN A 19 1.63 -24.47 9.75
CA ASN A 19 1.52 -23.10 10.24
C ASN A 19 2.62 -22.20 9.69
N LEU A 20 3.86 -22.69 9.61
CA LEU A 20 4.99 -21.96 9.03
C LEU A 20 4.80 -21.69 7.54
N ILE A 21 4.37 -22.69 6.77
CA ILE A 21 4.06 -22.53 5.34
C ILE A 21 2.93 -21.51 5.17
N ARG A 22 1.83 -21.66 5.93
CA ARG A 22 0.71 -20.71 5.89
C ARG A 22 1.18 -19.28 6.22
N TYR A 23 1.97 -19.11 7.27
CA TYR A 23 2.52 -17.81 7.65
C TYR A 23 3.39 -17.22 6.54
N ARG A 24 4.30 -18.01 5.95
CA ARG A 24 5.18 -17.56 4.86
C ARG A 24 4.42 -17.20 3.59
N VAL A 25 3.36 -17.93 3.24
CA VAL A 25 2.51 -17.62 2.08
C VAL A 25 1.76 -16.31 2.28
N VAL A 26 1.12 -16.11 3.44
CA VAL A 26 0.41 -14.86 3.76
C VAL A 26 1.37 -13.65 3.80
N ASP A 27 2.58 -13.83 4.34
CA ASP A 27 3.64 -12.81 4.34
C ASP A 27 4.18 -12.50 2.93
N ALA A 28 4.07 -13.43 1.98
CA ALA A 28 4.49 -13.22 0.59
C ALA A 28 3.41 -12.50 -0.22
N GLU A 29 2.14 -12.87 -0.03
CA GLU A 29 1.00 -12.20 -0.68
C GLU A 29 0.89 -10.72 -0.28
N SER A 30 0.97 -10.42 1.02
CA SER A 30 0.95 -9.03 1.51
C SER A 30 2.10 -8.17 0.97
N ARG A 31 3.29 -8.76 0.79
CA ARG A 31 4.43 -8.07 0.14
C ARG A 31 4.16 -7.78 -1.34
N ALA A 32 3.56 -8.72 -2.06
CA ALA A 32 3.22 -8.53 -3.46
C ALA A 32 2.17 -7.43 -3.64
N GLU A 33 1.12 -7.42 -2.82
CA GLU A 33 0.11 -6.36 -2.82
C GLU A 33 0.70 -4.99 -2.52
N GLY A 34 1.57 -4.88 -1.51
CA GLY A 34 2.27 -3.64 -1.19
C GLY A 34 3.17 -3.15 -2.32
N ALA A 35 3.85 -4.06 -3.04
CA ALA A 35 4.68 -3.72 -4.19
C ALA A 35 3.84 -3.21 -5.37
N LEU A 36 2.69 -3.84 -5.64
CA LEU A 36 1.76 -3.40 -6.68
C LEU A 36 1.17 -2.02 -6.37
N LEU A 37 0.77 -1.79 -5.11
CA LEU A 37 0.28 -0.49 -4.65
C LEU A 37 1.33 0.61 -4.85
N LEU A 38 2.57 0.38 -4.40
CA LEU A 38 3.66 1.35 -4.57
C LEU A 38 3.95 1.59 -6.06
N GLY A 39 3.98 0.52 -6.87
CA GLY A 39 4.15 0.62 -8.31
C GLY A 39 3.07 1.47 -8.98
N ALA A 40 1.80 1.27 -8.60
CA ALA A 40 0.67 2.03 -9.11
C ALA A 40 0.71 3.52 -8.70
N LEU A 41 1.16 3.80 -7.47
CA LEU A 41 1.37 5.16 -6.97
C LEU A 41 2.50 5.86 -7.74
N LEU A 42 3.66 5.22 -7.90
CA LEU A 42 4.81 5.77 -8.62
C LEU A 42 4.50 5.99 -10.10
N TYR A 43 3.78 5.06 -10.73
CA TYR A 43 3.30 5.20 -12.09
C TYR A 43 2.35 6.39 -12.23
N SER A 44 1.34 6.46 -11.37
CA SER A 44 0.32 7.52 -11.43
C SER A 44 0.91 8.89 -11.14
N TRP A 45 1.87 8.99 -10.23
CA TRP A 45 2.54 10.24 -9.87
C TRP A 45 3.29 10.89 -11.04
N GLN A 46 3.78 10.10 -12.01
CA GLN A 46 4.49 10.64 -13.18
C GLN A 46 3.66 11.65 -13.98
N PHE A 47 2.35 11.41 -14.07
CA PHE A 47 1.46 12.21 -14.91
C PHE A 47 1.28 13.65 -14.41
N PRO A 48 0.78 13.92 -13.18
CA PRO A 48 0.69 15.31 -12.70
C PRO A 48 2.06 15.99 -12.65
N HIS A 49 3.15 15.24 -12.46
CA HIS A 49 4.51 15.78 -12.45
C HIS A 49 4.98 16.23 -13.84
N PHE A 50 5.08 15.31 -14.80
CA PHE A 50 5.63 15.58 -16.13
C PHE A 50 4.68 16.37 -17.03
N ASN A 51 3.36 16.19 -16.90
CA ASN A 51 2.40 16.98 -17.67
C ASN A 51 2.45 18.46 -17.25
N ALA A 52 2.61 18.73 -15.96
CA ALA A 52 2.78 20.10 -15.46
C ALA A 52 4.13 20.71 -15.87
N LEU A 53 5.24 19.94 -15.76
CA LEU A 53 6.57 20.39 -16.18
C LEU A 53 6.59 20.76 -17.66
N SER A 54 6.11 19.84 -18.49
CA SER A 54 6.15 19.97 -19.94
C SER A 54 5.27 21.10 -20.49
N TRP A 55 4.35 21.64 -19.69
CA TRP A 55 3.49 22.75 -20.08
C TRP A 55 4.28 24.01 -20.38
N ASN A 56 5.21 24.39 -19.50
CA ASN A 56 6.01 25.61 -19.67
C ASN A 56 7.15 25.43 -20.69
N LEU A 57 7.59 24.19 -20.88
CA LEU A 57 8.66 23.83 -21.82
C LEU A 57 8.14 23.51 -23.22
N ARG A 58 6.82 23.56 -23.42
CA ARG A 58 6.16 23.23 -24.69
C ARG A 58 6.72 23.99 -25.90
N PRO A 59 7.00 25.31 -25.85
CA PRO A 59 7.58 26.01 -27.00
C PRO A 59 8.96 25.48 -27.39
N ASP A 60 9.81 25.21 -26.39
CA ASP A 60 11.15 24.65 -26.62
C ASP A 60 11.08 23.21 -27.14
N TYR A 61 10.18 22.39 -26.59
CA TYR A 61 9.93 21.04 -27.10
C TYR A 61 9.44 21.05 -28.54
N SER A 62 8.52 21.94 -28.88
CA SER A 62 8.05 22.10 -30.25
C SER A 62 9.18 22.52 -31.19
N ARG A 63 10.01 23.48 -30.78
CA ARG A 63 11.16 23.97 -31.57
C ARG A 63 12.21 22.89 -31.80
N ALA A 64 12.43 22.03 -30.80
CA ALA A 64 13.36 20.91 -30.88
C ALA A 64 12.76 19.65 -31.55
N GLY A 65 11.51 19.68 -31.99
CA GLY A 65 10.84 18.54 -32.63
C GLY A 65 10.39 17.43 -31.67
N TYR A 66 10.40 17.65 -30.36
CA TYR A 66 9.95 16.67 -29.37
C TYR A 66 8.42 16.55 -29.35
N ARG A 67 7.93 15.31 -29.41
CA ARG A 67 6.49 14.97 -29.38
C ARG A 67 6.01 14.72 -27.95
N MET A 68 5.99 15.78 -27.14
CA MET A 68 5.43 15.73 -25.78
C MET A 68 3.91 15.86 -25.82
N MET A 69 3.21 15.24 -24.85
CA MET A 69 1.75 15.35 -24.75
C MET A 69 1.29 16.81 -24.66
N SER A 70 2.02 17.67 -23.95
CA SER A 70 1.73 19.11 -23.90
C SER A 70 1.81 19.80 -25.27
N VAL A 71 2.55 19.25 -26.23
CA VAL A 71 2.68 19.76 -27.60
C VAL A 71 1.64 19.13 -28.52
N THR A 72 1.50 17.80 -28.50
CA THR A 72 0.67 17.07 -29.46
C THR A 72 -0.80 17.02 -29.08
N ASP A 73 -1.12 16.94 -27.77
CA ASP A 73 -2.49 16.92 -27.25
C ASP A 73 -2.55 17.64 -25.88
N PRO A 74 -2.55 18.99 -25.88
CA PRO A 74 -2.55 19.79 -24.66
C PRO A 74 -3.78 19.53 -23.76
N ASP A 75 -4.91 19.12 -24.34
CA ASP A 75 -6.13 18.87 -23.58
C ASP A 75 -6.05 17.54 -22.85
N LEU A 76 -5.53 16.50 -23.52
CA LEU A 76 -5.24 15.22 -22.88
C LEU A 76 -4.17 15.39 -21.80
N CYS A 77 -3.15 16.22 -22.02
CA CYS A 77 -2.13 16.55 -21.03
C CYS A 77 -2.75 17.00 -19.69
N ARG A 78 -3.70 17.93 -19.77
CA ARG A 78 -4.44 18.46 -18.62
C ARG A 78 -5.37 17.43 -17.98
N ARG A 79 -6.16 16.71 -18.78
CA ARG A 79 -7.08 15.67 -18.30
C ARG A 79 -6.35 14.52 -17.59
N VAL A 80 -5.25 14.07 -18.16
CA VAL A 80 -4.46 12.95 -17.63
C VAL A 80 -3.80 13.34 -16.31
N ALA A 81 -3.30 14.58 -16.18
CA ALA A 81 -2.76 15.08 -14.91
C ALA A 81 -3.83 15.01 -13.80
N LEU A 82 -5.02 15.56 -14.04
CA LEU A 82 -6.13 15.53 -13.08
C LEU A 82 -6.59 14.10 -12.76
N ARG A 83 -6.80 13.27 -13.79
CA ARG A 83 -7.23 11.88 -13.63
C ARG A 83 -6.28 11.10 -12.74
N HIS A 84 -4.97 11.23 -12.95
CA HIS A 84 -4.00 10.49 -12.14
C HIS A 84 -3.86 11.03 -10.72
N SER A 85 -4.07 12.33 -10.47
CA SER A 85 -4.17 12.83 -9.10
C SER A 85 -5.37 12.27 -8.34
N ILE A 86 -6.51 12.08 -9.02
CA ILE A 86 -7.68 11.40 -8.44
C ILE A 86 -7.37 9.92 -8.19
N ILE A 87 -6.74 9.24 -9.14
CA ILE A 87 -6.33 7.83 -8.98
C ILE A 87 -5.38 7.66 -7.78
N ILE A 88 -4.38 8.52 -7.62
CA ILE A 88 -3.47 8.50 -6.46
C ILE A 88 -4.27 8.61 -5.15
N THR A 89 -5.26 9.50 -5.10
CA THR A 89 -6.13 9.67 -3.93
C THR A 89 -6.91 8.39 -3.65
N ALA A 90 -7.54 7.81 -4.66
CA ALA A 90 -8.28 6.56 -4.54
C ALA A 90 -7.38 5.39 -4.10
N LEU A 91 -6.16 5.28 -4.65
CA LEU A 91 -5.18 4.26 -4.26
C LEU A 91 -4.77 4.41 -2.79
N CYS A 92 -4.53 5.63 -2.32
CA CYS A 92 -4.19 5.88 -0.91
C CYS A 92 -5.36 5.52 0.02
N LEU A 93 -6.59 5.84 -0.35
CA LEU A 93 -7.78 5.49 0.43
C LEU A 93 -8.06 3.98 0.44
N ALA A 94 -7.79 3.29 -0.67
CA ALA A 94 -7.97 1.84 -0.80
C ALA A 94 -6.82 1.03 -0.16
N SER A 95 -5.65 1.65 0.02
CA SER A 95 -4.45 0.99 0.50
C SER A 95 -4.59 0.20 1.81
N PRO A 96 -5.41 0.61 2.82
CA PRO A 96 -5.53 -0.16 4.06
C PRO A 96 -6.17 -1.54 3.86
N TRP A 97 -6.92 -1.77 2.77
CA TRP A 97 -7.50 -3.08 2.47
C TRP A 97 -6.47 -4.14 2.09
N THR A 98 -5.27 -3.73 1.65
CA THR A 98 -4.14 -4.65 1.38
C THR A 98 -3.44 -5.15 2.65
N GLY A 99 -3.78 -4.58 3.81
CA GLY A 99 -3.06 -4.84 5.06
C GLY A 99 -1.62 -4.30 5.10
N ALA A 100 -1.11 -3.70 4.02
CA ALA A 100 0.26 -3.17 3.96
C ALA A 100 0.45 -1.88 4.79
N VAL A 101 -0.59 -1.04 4.86
CA VAL A 101 -0.58 0.28 5.52
C VAL A 101 -1.84 0.49 6.35
N SER A 102 -1.75 1.32 7.38
CA SER A 102 -2.83 1.54 8.37
C SER A 102 -3.96 2.41 7.84
N TRP A 103 -5.13 2.37 8.47
CA TRP A 103 -6.21 3.33 8.20
C TRP A 103 -5.80 4.77 8.53
N ILE A 104 -4.85 4.95 9.46
CA ILE A 104 -4.26 6.25 9.78
C ILE A 104 -3.51 6.81 8.57
N PHE A 105 -2.79 5.98 7.81
CA PHE A 105 -2.15 6.41 6.55
C PHE A 105 -3.17 6.99 5.55
N ALA A 106 -4.35 6.37 5.40
CA ALA A 106 -5.38 6.89 4.51
C ALA A 106 -5.92 8.26 4.98
N ALA A 107 -6.06 8.47 6.29
CA ALA A 107 -6.49 9.74 6.86
C ALA A 107 -5.41 10.84 6.71
N ASP A 108 -4.16 10.53 7.05
CA ASP A 108 -3.07 11.50 7.08
C ASP A 108 -2.63 11.93 5.66
N THR A 109 -2.76 11.04 4.68
CA THR A 109 -2.47 11.37 3.26
C THR A 109 -3.60 12.15 2.59
N LEU A 110 -4.80 12.18 3.16
CA LEU A 110 -5.96 12.79 2.53
C LEU A 110 -5.80 14.30 2.28
N PRO A 111 -5.37 15.14 3.24
CA PRO A 111 -5.16 16.57 2.98
C PRO A 111 -4.14 16.83 1.87
N LEU A 112 -3.04 16.06 1.87
CA LEU A 112 -1.98 16.15 0.88
C LEU A 112 -2.50 15.81 -0.53
N ASN A 113 -3.30 14.74 -0.64
CA ASN A 113 -3.89 14.27 -1.90
C ASN A 113 -5.00 15.20 -2.41
N LEU A 114 -5.86 15.70 -1.53
CA LEU A 114 -6.89 16.69 -1.90
C LEU A 114 -6.26 17.98 -2.44
N TYR A 115 -5.16 18.43 -1.85
CA TYR A 115 -4.45 19.60 -2.35
C TYR A 115 -3.78 19.34 -3.71
N LEU A 116 -3.27 18.12 -3.95
CA LEU A 116 -2.78 17.70 -5.26
C LEU A 116 -3.90 17.70 -6.32
N VAL A 117 -5.06 17.13 -6.00
CA VAL A 117 -6.24 17.12 -6.88
C VAL A 117 -6.69 18.54 -7.18
N TRP A 118 -6.76 19.40 -6.16
CA TRP A 118 -7.15 20.80 -6.35
C TRP A 118 -6.16 21.56 -7.25
N CYS A 119 -4.85 21.41 -7.05
CA CYS A 119 -3.85 22.02 -7.94
C CYS A 119 -3.95 21.48 -9.38
N SER A 120 -4.25 20.19 -9.53
CA SER A 120 -4.44 19.55 -10.84
C SER A 120 -5.71 20.02 -11.53
N TYR A 121 -6.78 20.26 -10.76
CA TYR A 121 -8.01 20.87 -11.26
C TYR A 121 -7.77 22.31 -11.71
N GLN A 122 -7.03 23.10 -10.93
CA GLN A 122 -6.65 24.47 -11.33
C GLN A 122 -5.81 24.47 -12.61
N PHE A 123 -4.91 23.51 -12.79
CA PHE A 123 -4.15 23.34 -14.03
C PHE A 123 -5.05 22.91 -15.20
N TYR A 124 -6.01 22.02 -14.93
CA TYR A 124 -7.00 21.59 -15.92
C TYR A 124 -7.84 22.76 -16.45
N GLU A 125 -8.35 23.59 -15.54
CA GLU A 125 -9.20 24.74 -15.87
C GLU A 125 -8.41 25.90 -16.51
N LYS A 126 -7.31 26.32 -15.87
CA LYS A 126 -6.60 27.56 -16.27
C LYS A 126 -5.56 27.35 -17.35
N ALA A 127 -4.89 26.20 -17.37
CA ALA A 127 -3.91 25.84 -18.40
C ALA A 127 -2.80 26.91 -18.60
N ASP A 128 -2.35 27.55 -17.52
CA ASP A 128 -1.39 28.67 -17.57
C ASP A 128 -0.03 28.33 -16.91
N SER A 129 0.92 29.25 -17.01
CA SER A 129 2.26 29.08 -16.42
C SER A 129 2.22 28.96 -14.89
N GLN A 130 1.30 29.66 -14.23
CA GLN A 130 1.22 29.69 -12.77
C GLN A 130 0.70 28.37 -12.20
N SER A 131 -0.43 27.89 -12.72
CA SER A 131 -1.07 26.63 -12.34
C SER A 131 -0.18 25.42 -12.61
N SER A 132 0.46 25.36 -13.77
CA SER A 132 1.44 24.31 -14.10
C SER A 132 2.65 24.31 -13.16
N ARG A 133 3.28 25.47 -12.91
CA ARG A 133 4.42 25.57 -11.96
C ARG A 133 4.01 25.20 -10.53
N LYS A 134 2.78 25.54 -10.13
CA LYS A 134 2.25 25.19 -8.81
C LYS A 134 2.07 23.69 -8.68
N LEU A 135 1.43 23.04 -9.66
CA LEU A 135 1.26 21.60 -9.69
C LEU A 135 2.60 20.87 -9.73
N PHE A 136 3.53 21.30 -10.57
CA PHE A 136 4.88 20.73 -10.65
C PHE A 136 5.62 20.80 -9.31
N ARG A 137 5.67 21.99 -8.68
CA ARG A 137 6.31 22.16 -7.37
C ARG A 137 5.65 21.33 -6.28
N LEU A 138 4.32 21.29 -6.27
CA LEU A 138 3.60 20.44 -5.31
C LEU A 138 3.91 18.97 -5.54
N SER A 139 3.94 18.49 -6.78
CA SER A 139 4.24 17.09 -7.09
C SER A 139 5.63 16.65 -6.62
N LEU A 140 6.62 17.55 -6.64
CA LEU A 140 7.97 17.31 -6.10
C LEU A 140 7.97 17.07 -4.59
N ILE A 141 7.14 17.80 -3.83
CA ILE A 141 7.02 17.65 -2.37
C ILE A 141 6.06 16.50 -2.03
N HIS A 142 5.05 16.28 -2.86
CA HIS A 142 4.02 15.26 -2.68
C HIS A 142 4.61 13.86 -2.61
N LEU A 143 5.49 13.48 -3.54
CA LEU A 143 6.09 12.14 -3.56
C LEU A 143 6.90 11.80 -2.28
N PRO A 144 7.91 12.59 -1.87
CA PRO A 144 8.67 12.29 -0.67
C PRO A 144 7.79 12.34 0.58
N ALA A 145 6.83 13.27 0.67
CA ALA A 145 5.89 13.30 1.79
C ALA A 145 5.02 12.04 1.84
N LEU A 146 4.51 11.58 0.68
CA LEU A 146 3.71 10.36 0.59
C LEU A 146 4.51 9.12 0.99
N ILE A 147 5.75 9.00 0.52
CA ILE A 147 6.65 7.89 0.87
C ILE A 147 6.94 7.90 2.38
N LEU A 148 7.23 9.07 2.97
CA LEU A 148 7.45 9.19 4.42
C LEU A 148 6.22 8.75 5.22
N LEU A 149 5.04 9.23 4.85
CA LEU A 149 3.77 8.81 5.47
C LEU A 149 3.57 7.30 5.34
N MET A 150 3.94 6.70 4.21
CA MET A 150 3.82 5.26 4.00
C MET A 150 4.76 4.45 4.88
N ILE A 151 5.98 4.96 5.12
CA ILE A 151 6.95 4.35 6.05
C ILE A 151 6.43 4.41 7.49
N PHE A 152 5.92 5.57 7.93
CA PHE A 152 5.40 5.73 9.29
C PHE A 152 4.06 5.01 9.51
N GLY A 153 3.22 4.95 8.47
CA GLY A 153 1.90 4.33 8.50
C GLY A 153 1.90 2.83 8.27
N LYS A 154 3.07 2.20 8.14
CA LYS A 154 3.23 0.76 7.89
C LYS A 154 2.61 -0.06 9.02
N GLN A 155 1.71 -1.00 8.68
CA GLN A 155 1.18 -1.91 9.69
C GLN A 155 2.24 -2.97 10.01
N HIS A 156 2.49 -3.18 11.30
CA HIS A 156 3.21 -4.35 11.77
C HIS A 156 2.23 -5.53 11.83
N PRO A 157 2.64 -6.74 11.40
CA PRO A 157 1.82 -7.94 11.57
C PRO A 157 1.37 -8.04 13.02
N LYS A 158 0.07 -8.14 13.27
CA LYS A 158 -0.43 -8.48 14.61
C LYS A 158 0.17 -9.85 14.96
N PRO A 159 0.84 -10.01 16.12
CA PRO A 159 1.34 -11.30 16.53
C PRO A 159 0.14 -12.20 16.84
N ALA A 160 -0.36 -12.89 15.81
CA ALA A 160 -1.31 -13.96 15.98
C ALA A 160 -0.55 -15.13 16.60
N LEU A 161 -0.82 -15.37 17.90
CA LEU A 161 -0.48 -16.58 18.65
C LEU A 161 0.95 -16.68 19.22
N MET A 162 1.36 -15.73 20.07
CA MET A 162 1.87 -16.18 21.39
C MET A 162 0.67 -16.55 22.25
N ARG A 163 -0.04 -17.60 21.85
CA ARG A 163 -0.85 -18.33 22.83
C ARG A 163 0.22 -19.02 23.67
N PRO A 164 0.34 -18.79 24.99
CA PRO A 164 1.17 -19.68 25.79
C PRO A 164 0.64 -21.08 25.49
N GLU A 165 1.49 -21.93 24.94
CA GLU A 165 1.24 -23.36 24.94
C GLU A 165 0.88 -23.67 26.40
N THR A 166 -0.39 -23.99 26.67
CA THR A 166 -0.73 -24.52 27.99
C THR A 166 0.17 -25.73 28.13
N ARG A 167 1.10 -25.67 29.09
CA ARG A 167 2.04 -26.75 29.35
C ARG A 167 1.17 -28.01 29.51
N PRO A 168 1.59 -29.19 29.04
CA PRO A 168 0.82 -30.42 29.23
C PRO A 168 0.40 -30.69 30.69
N ALA A 169 1.05 -30.03 31.66
CA ALA A 169 0.73 -30.03 33.09
C ALA A 169 -0.56 -29.29 33.48
N ASP A 170 -1.11 -28.41 32.64
CA ASP A 170 -2.26 -27.55 32.97
C ASP A 170 -3.60 -28.12 32.45
N ARG A 171 -3.59 -29.34 31.91
CA ARG A 171 -4.84 -30.06 31.61
C ARG A 171 -5.45 -30.46 32.95
N PRO A 172 -6.65 -29.97 33.34
CA PRO A 172 -7.36 -30.60 34.43
C PRO A 172 -7.53 -32.07 34.06
N LEU A 173 -7.23 -32.97 35.01
CA LEU A 173 -7.41 -34.41 34.91
C LEU A 173 -8.92 -34.73 34.77
N ALA A 174 -9.49 -34.41 33.61
CA ALA A 174 -10.81 -34.84 33.20
C ALA A 174 -10.70 -36.33 32.86
N GLY A 175 -10.81 -37.18 33.89
CA GLY A 175 -10.80 -38.63 33.69
C GLY A 175 -10.56 -39.51 34.93
N ALA A 176 -10.54 -38.98 36.15
CA ALA A 176 -10.33 -39.80 37.36
C ALA A 176 -11.50 -39.76 38.37
N THR A 177 -12.73 -39.54 37.89
CA THR A 177 -13.95 -39.55 38.72
C THR A 177 -14.97 -40.57 38.21
N ALA A 178 -14.62 -41.86 38.25
CA ALA A 178 -15.58 -42.97 38.23
C ALA A 178 -14.84 -44.31 38.42
N ALA A 179 -14.51 -44.71 39.66
CA ALA A 179 -14.34 -46.12 40.07
C ALA A 179 -13.86 -46.25 41.53
N VAL A 180 -14.52 -45.62 42.51
CA VAL A 180 -14.55 -46.11 43.90
C VAL A 180 -15.84 -45.59 44.52
N ILE A 181 -16.87 -46.44 44.57
CA ILE A 181 -17.92 -46.57 45.59
C ILE A 181 -18.93 -47.57 45.01
N LEU A 182 -19.04 -48.71 45.72
CA LEU A 182 -19.82 -49.94 45.47
C LEU A 182 -19.17 -50.95 44.51
#